data_AF-A0A835S9Q0-F1
#
_entry.id   AF-A0A835S9Q0-F1
#
_cell.length_a   1.000
_cell.length_b   1.000
_cell.length_c   1.000
_cell.angle_alpha   90.00
_cell.angle_beta   90.00
_cell.angle_gamma   90.00
#
_symmetry.space_group_name_H-M   'P 1'
#
loop_
_entity.id
_entity.type
_entity.pdbx_description
1 polymer ?
#
loop_
_entity_poly.entity_id
_entity_poly.type
_entity_poly.pdbx_seq_one_letter_code
_entity_poly.pdbx_strand_id
1 'polypeptide(L)' 'MEDAIDTFMKMEEFGCIPNTLVYNAMIRNFISVKELDEEINWNGRMLDKNCNPDANTFKILIMAFFES' A
#
# COMPACT_ATOMS: atom_id res chain seq x y z
N MET A 1 0.29 9.86 7.97
CA MET A 1 0.39 9.39 6.57
C MET A 1 1.74 9.78 5.99
N GLU A 2 2.11 11.07 6.04
CA GLU A 2 3.40 11.59 5.56
C GLU A 2 4.61 10.80 6.10
N ASP A 3 4.69 10.54 7.41
CA ASP A 3 5.80 9.78 8.00
C ASP A 3 5.94 8.35 7.44
N ALA A 4 4.81 7.71 7.14
CA ALA A 4 4.79 6.35 6.57
C ALA A 4 5.29 6.35 5.12
N ILE A 5 4.89 7.37 4.34
CA ILE A 5 5.35 7.58 2.97
C ILE A 5 6.85 7.90 2.97
N ASP A 6 7.30 8.83 3.79
CA ASP A 6 8.72 9.21 3.90
C ASP A 6 9.59 8.01 4.31
N THR A 7 9.13 7.20 5.28
CA THR A 7 9.82 5.98 5.68
C THR A 7 9.88 4.95 4.55
N PHE A 8 8.79 4.79 3.78
CA PHE A 8 8.77 3.90 2.61
C PHE A 8 9.74 4.37 1.52
N MET A 9 9.74 5.66 1.20
CA MET A 9 10.65 6.23 0.19
C MET A 9 12.10 6.05 0.61
N LYS A 10 12.45 6.32 1.87
CA LYS A 10 13.79 6.06 2.42
C LYS A 10 14.18 4.59 2.27
N MET A 11 13.27 3.65 2.56
CA MET A 11 13.54 2.22 2.38
C MET A 11 13.98 1.92 0.93
N GLU A 12 13.27 2.46 -0.07
CA GLU A 12 13.65 2.30 -1.47
C GLU A 12 14.94 3.04 -1.84
N GLU A 13 15.18 4.24 -1.31
CA GLU A 13 16.42 4.99 -1.52
C GLU A 13 17.64 4.23 -1.00
N PHE A 14 17.49 3.49 0.11
CA PHE A 14 18.52 2.60 0.64
C PHE A 14 18.64 1.27 -0.13
N GLY A 15 17.83 1.06 -1.18
CA GLY A 15 17.84 -0.17 -1.98
C GLY A 15 17.15 -1.36 -1.31
N CYS A 16 16.43 -1.14 -0.21
CA CYS A 16 15.65 -2.18 0.42
C CYS A 16 14.38 -2.46 -0.41
N ILE A 17 14.14 -3.72 -0.73
CA ILE A 17 13.00 -4.13 -1.55
C ILE A 17 11.76 -4.30 -0.66
N PRO A 18 10.71 -3.48 -0.82
CA PRO A 18 9.49 -3.61 -0.04
C PRO A 18 8.76 -4.90 -0.42
N ASN A 19 8.31 -5.65 0.59
CA ASN A 19 7.56 -6.88 0.40
C ASN A 19 6.05 -6.65 0.59
N THR A 20 5.25 -7.69 0.36
CA THR A 20 3.78 -7.65 0.47
C THR A 20 3.28 -7.10 1.81
N LEU A 21 4.00 -7.36 2.91
CA LEU A 21 3.61 -6.86 4.22
C LEU A 21 3.75 -5.33 4.32
N VAL A 22 4.83 -4.77 3.77
CA VAL A 22 5.05 -3.32 3.76
C VAL A 22 4.01 -2.63 2.88
N TYR A 23 3.72 -3.16 1.69
CA TYR A 23 2.66 -2.63 0.82
C TYR A 23 1.28 -2.71 1.48
N ASN A 24 0.93 -3.84 2.10
CA ASN A 24 -0.32 -3.99 2.82
C ASN A 24 -0.47 -2.98 3.98
N ALA A 25 0.63 -2.62 4.65
CA ALA A 25 0.62 -1.59 5.69
C ALA A 25 0.36 -0.18 5.11
N MET A 26 0.96 0.13 3.95
CA MET A 26 0.71 1.40 3.24
C MET A 26 -0.75 1.49 2.79
N ILE A 27 -1.25 0.49 2.07
CA ILE A 27 -2.62 0.42 1.56
C ILE A 27 -3.65 0.59 2.70
N ARG A 28 -3.46 -0.11 3.83
CA ARG A 28 -4.33 0.06 5.02
C ARG A 28 -4.35 1.48 5.59
N ASN A 29 -3.21 2.17 5.57
CA ASN A 29 -3.15 3.53 6.09
C ASN A 29 -4.06 4.47 5.26
N PHE A 30 -4.16 4.30 3.94
CA PHE A 30 -5.01 5.14 3.08
C PHE A 30 -6.51 4.89 3.26
N ILE A 31 -6.92 3.65 3.54
CA ILE A 31 -8.33 3.34 3.91
C ILE A 31 -8.77 4.15 5.12
N SER A 32 -7.93 4.23 6.16
CA SER A 32 -8.27 4.92 7.41
C SER A 32 -8.55 6.42 7.22
N VAL A 33 -8.13 6.98 6.07
CA VAL A 33 -8.25 8.40 5.72
C VAL A 33 -9.20 8.63 4.54
N LYS A 34 -9.88 7.57 4.07
CA LYS A 34 -10.83 7.56 2.93
C LYS A 34 -10.22 8.06 1.60
N GLU A 35 -8.93 7.82 1.39
CA GLU A 35 -8.22 8.19 0.15
C GLU A 35 -8.07 6.99 -0.78
N LEU A 36 -9.17 6.62 -1.46
CA LEU A 36 -9.21 5.44 -2.35
C LEU A 36 -8.25 5.53 -3.55
N ASP A 37 -8.08 6.72 -4.13
CA ASP A 37 -7.22 6.90 -5.30
C ASP A 37 -5.75 6.53 -4.98
N GLU A 38 -5.29 6.93 -3.79
CA GLU A 38 -3.95 6.57 -3.31
C GLU A 38 -3.84 5.08 -3.01
N GLU A 39 -4.86 4.47 -2.42
CA GLU A 39 -4.88 3.03 -2.18
C GLU A 39 -4.68 2.21 -3.48
N ILE A 40 -5.39 2.57 -4.54
CA ILE A 40 -5.28 1.94 -5.86
C ILE A 40 -3.88 2.16 -6.43
N ASN A 41 -3.34 3.37 -6.29
CA ASN A 41 -1.99 3.70 -6.73
C ASN A 41 -0.92 2.83 -6.04
N TRP A 42 -1.03 2.61 -4.73
CA TRP A 42 -0.12 1.74 -3.98
C TRP A 42 -0.22 0.27 -4.39
N ASN A 43 -1.41 -0.21 -4.70
CA ASN A 43 -1.60 -1.56 -5.26
C ASN A 43 -0.99 -1.68 -6.66
N GLY A 44 -1.14 -0.66 -7.52
CA GLY A 44 -0.47 -0.62 -8.83
C GLY A 44 1.05 -0.65 -8.70
N ARG A 45 1.60 0.18 -7.81
CA ARG A 45 3.04 0.22 -7.50
C ARG A 45 3.59 -1.12 -7.03
N MET A 46 2.80 -1.88 -6.26
CA MET A 46 3.16 -3.22 -5.81
C MET A 46 3.40 -4.17 -7.00
N LEU A 47 2.47 -4.16 -7.97
CA LEU A 47 2.56 -4.96 -9.20
C LEU A 47 3.74 -4.54 -10.07
N ASP A 48 3.98 -3.24 -10.24
CA ASP A 48 5.10 -2.72 -11.02
C ASP A 48 6.48 -3.16 -10.46
N LYS A 49 6.53 -3.46 -9.16
CA LYS A 49 7.73 -3.98 -8.48
C LYS A 49 7.78 -5.52 -8.45
N ASN A 50 6.93 -6.21 -9.22
CA ASN A 50 6.77 -7.66 -9.22
C ASN A 50 6.43 -8.24 -7.83
N CYS A 51 5.79 -7.43 -6.98
CA CYS A 51 5.28 -7.87 -5.70
C CYS A 51 3.80 -8.23 -5.89
N ASN A 52 3.42 -9.47 -5.63
CA ASN A 52 2.06 -9.94 -5.90
C ASN A 52 1.13 -9.68 -4.71
N PRO A 53 -0.03 -9.03 -4.92
CA PRO A 53 -1.09 -8.92 -3.93
C PRO A 53 -1.45 -10.29 -3.34
N ASP A 54 -1.70 -10.33 -2.04
CA ASP A 54 -2.16 -11.53 -1.34
C ASP A 54 -3.64 -11.41 -0.95
N ALA A 55 -4.18 -12.47 -0.35
CA ALA A 55 -5.56 -12.47 0.14
C ALA A 55 -5.84 -11.33 1.12
N ASN A 56 -4.82 -10.88 1.87
CA ASN A 56 -4.94 -9.75 2.77
C ASN A 56 -4.99 -8.42 1.99
N THR A 57 -4.21 -8.24 0.93
CA THR A 57 -4.30 -7.09 0.02
C THR A 57 -5.72 -6.93 -0.54
N PHE A 58 -6.30 -8.01 -1.05
CA PHE A 58 -7.67 -7.96 -1.59
C PHE A 58 -8.72 -7.72 -0.50
N LYS A 59 -8.54 -8.29 0.69
CA LYS A 59 -9.43 -8.01 1.83
C LYS A 59 -9.43 -6.52 2.18
N ILE A 60 -8.25 -5.90 2.19
CA ILE A 60 -8.04 -4.48 2.45
C ILE A 60 -8.79 -3.65 1.38
N LEU A 61 -8.52 -3.90 0.10
CA LEU A 61 -9.20 -3.21 -1.01
C LEU A 61 -10.73 -3.33 -0.96
N ILE A 62 -11.25 -4.54 -0.72
CA ILE A 62 -12.68 -4.78 -0.60
C ILE A 62 -13.28 -3.99 0.57
N MET A 63 -12.62 -3.96 1.73
CA MET A 63 -13.07 -3.16 2.88
C MET A 63 -13.16 -1.67 2.50
N ALA A 64 -12.15 -1.15 1.82
CA ALA A 64 -12.14 0.24 1.39
C ALA A 64 -13.33 0.62 0.51
N PHE A 65 -13.68 -0.25 -0.45
CA PHE A 65 -14.83 -0.07 -1.33
C PHE A 65 -16.18 -0.07 -0.60
N PHE A 66 -16.28 -0.73 0.56
CA PHE A 66 -17.51 -0.76 1.37
C PHE A 66 -17.56 0.34 2.44
N GLU A 67 -16.42 0.93 2.81
CA GLU A 67 -16.31 2.00 3.81
C GLU A 67 -16.24 3.42 3.20
N SER A 68 -16.28 3.53 1.87
CA SER A 68 -16.25 4.79 1.12
C SER A 68 -17.55 5.58 1.22
#